data_AF-A0A8T4TP89-F1
#
_entry.id   AF-A0A8T4TP89-F1
#
_cell.length_a   1.000
_cell.length_b   1.000
_cell.length_c   1.000
_cell.angle_alpha   90.00
_cell.angle_beta   90.00
_cell.angle_gamma   90.00
#
_symmetry.space_group_name_H-M   'P 1'
#
loop_
_entity.id
_entity.type
_entity.pdbx_description
1 polymer ?
#
loop_
_entity_poly.entity_id
_entity_poly.type
_entity_poly.pdbx_seq_one_letter_code
_entity_poly.pdbx_strand_id
1 'polypeptide(L)'
;METVRDRLVRLKNTSFQGGFEPRREERPKEDKFLTPESQYMKKVEKAIAQVESLRTKMHSGTDQYISLYQELKVAEDEFVKLLIDPEQKFMDLPTAFISKVDNTKKKLLTKKF
;
A
#
# COMPACT_ATOMS: atom_id res chain seq x y z
N MET A 1 -15.23 56.87 21.55
CA MET A 1 -15.88 55.69 20.95
C MET A 1 -15.10 55.32 19.71
N GLU A 2 -14.70 54.06 19.60
CA GLU A 2 -13.91 53.58 18.46
C GLU A 2 -14.83 53.33 17.25
N THR A 3 -14.47 53.85 16.08
CA THR A 3 -15.33 53.74 14.89
C THR A 3 -15.09 52.43 14.15
N VAL A 4 -16.10 51.96 13.41
CA VAL A 4 -16.01 50.75 12.57
C VAL A 4 -14.85 50.83 11.57
N ARG A 5 -14.47 52.05 11.16
CA ARG A 5 -13.33 52.32 10.28
C ARG A 5 -11.99 52.02 10.94
N ASP A 6 -11.81 52.40 12.21
CA ASP A 6 -10.59 52.12 12.97
C ASP A 6 -10.38 50.61 13.16
N ARG A 7 -11.48 49.86 13.36
CA ARG A 7 -11.47 48.41 13.48
C ARG A 7 -11.05 47.71 12.17
N LEU A 8 -11.51 48.22 11.03
CA LEU A 8 -11.16 47.71 9.70
C LEU A 8 -9.70 47.96 9.32
N VAL A 9 -9.15 49.12 9.68
CA VAL A 9 -7.74 49.44 9.42
C VAL A 9 -6.80 48.54 10.25
N ARG A 10 -7.18 48.24 11.50
CA ARG A 10 -6.40 47.34 12.37
C ARG A 10 -6.41 45.88 11.88
N LEU A 11 -7.53 45.42 11.32
CA LEU A 11 -7.64 44.09 10.68
C LEU A 11 -6.83 43.99 9.37
N LYS A 12 -6.68 45.10 8.63
CA LYS A 12 -5.91 45.10 7.38
C LYS A 12 -4.39 45.10 7.61
N ASN A 13 -3.93 45.66 8.73
CA ASN A 13 -2.51 45.74 9.11
C ASN A 13 -2.05 44.61 10.05
N THR A 14 -2.96 43.75 10.51
CA THR A 14 -2.60 42.47 11.12
C THR A 14 -2.34 41.47 10.00
N SER A 15 -1.16 41.60 9.40
CA SER A 15 -0.57 40.57 8.57
C SER A 15 -0.67 39.25 9.32
N PHE A 16 -1.58 38.39 8.87
CA PHE A 16 -1.65 37.00 9.27
C PHE A 16 -0.34 36.37 8.78
N GLN A 17 0.68 36.44 9.64
CA GLN A 17 1.89 35.64 9.58
C GLN A 17 1.54 34.24 10.13
N GLY A 18 0.47 33.66 9.60
CA GLY A 18 0.09 32.28 9.80
C GLY A 18 0.27 31.61 8.46
N GLY A 19 1.32 30.80 8.34
CA GLY A 19 1.57 30.03 7.14
C GLY A 19 0.32 29.28 6.72
N PHE A 20 -0.32 29.77 5.65
CA PHE A 20 -1.09 28.88 4.79
C PHE A 20 -0.05 27.95 4.17
N GLU A 21 0.31 26.89 4.89
CA GLU A 21 0.58 25.66 4.16
C GLU A 21 -0.65 25.44 3.29
N PRO A 22 -0.50 25.23 1.97
CA PRO A 22 -1.58 24.63 1.23
C PRO A 22 -1.80 23.29 1.93
N ARG A 23 -2.82 23.23 2.79
CA ARG A 23 -3.39 21.98 3.27
C ARG A 23 -3.67 21.25 1.99
N ARG A 24 -2.77 20.33 1.62
CA ARG A 24 -2.94 19.48 0.46
C ARG A 24 -4.35 18.98 0.64
N GLU A 25 -5.22 19.37 -0.27
CA GLU A 25 -6.46 18.68 -0.45
C GLU A 25 -6.01 17.24 -0.68
N GLU A 26 -5.99 16.46 0.40
CA GLU A 26 -6.21 15.03 0.33
C GLU A 26 -7.58 14.95 -0.31
N ARG A 27 -7.59 15.06 -1.64
CA ARG A 27 -8.67 14.60 -2.48
C ARG A 27 -9.08 13.30 -1.81
N PRO A 28 -10.34 13.14 -1.36
CA PRO A 28 -10.79 11.86 -0.88
C PRO A 28 -10.35 10.89 -1.97
N LYS A 29 -9.44 9.97 -1.63
CA LYS A 29 -8.91 9.00 -2.60
C LYS A 29 -10.16 8.42 -3.20
N GLU A 30 -10.41 8.76 -4.46
CA GLU A 30 -11.57 8.26 -5.16
C GLU A 30 -11.48 6.76 -4.96
N ASP A 31 -12.39 6.21 -4.15
CA ASP A 31 -12.73 4.81 -4.17
C ASP A 31 -13.40 4.62 -5.52
N LYS A 32 -12.58 4.75 -6.58
CA LYS A 32 -12.86 4.25 -7.91
C LYS A 32 -13.29 2.84 -7.63
N PHE A 33 -14.53 2.52 -8.00
CA PHE A 33 -15.04 1.17 -8.05
C PHE A 33 -13.97 0.30 -8.70
N LEU A 34 -13.13 -0.32 -7.87
CA LEU A 34 -12.03 -1.12 -8.34
C LEU A 34 -12.71 -2.33 -8.93
N THR A 35 -12.51 -2.54 -10.22
CA THR A 35 -12.97 -3.77 -10.88
C THR A 35 -12.50 -4.97 -10.04
N PRO A 36 -13.24 -6.09 -10.02
CA PRO A 36 -12.82 -7.28 -9.30
C PRO A 36 -11.35 -7.65 -9.58
N GLU A 37 -10.91 -7.44 -10.82
CA GLU A 37 -9.53 -7.56 -11.28
C GLU A 37 -8.57 -6.62 -10.54
N SER A 38 -8.89 -5.33 -10.44
CA SER A 38 -8.02 -4.36 -9.76
C SER A 38 -7.97 -4.59 -8.24
N GLN A 39 -9.08 -5.03 -7.64
CA GLN A 39 -9.09 -5.46 -6.23
C GLN A 39 -8.22 -6.68 -6.02
N TYR A 40 -8.32 -7.66 -6.92
CA TYR A 40 -7.49 -8.85 -6.91
C TYR A 40 -6.00 -8.49 -7.06
N MET A 41 -5.66 -7.66 -8.04
CA MET A 41 -4.27 -7.19 -8.24
C MET A 41 -3.71 -6.54 -6.99
N LYS A 42 -4.47 -5.66 -6.33
CA LYS A 42 -4.05 -5.04 -5.06
C LYS A 42 -3.84 -6.05 -3.93
N LYS A 43 -4.72 -7.05 -3.80
CA LYS A 43 -4.56 -8.11 -2.77
C LYS A 43 -3.28 -8.90 -3.00
N VAL A 44 -3.01 -9.28 -4.25
CA VAL A 44 -1.80 -10.01 -4.63
C VAL A 44 -0.56 -9.15 -4.43
N GLU A 45 -0.55 -7.88 -4.85
CA GLU A 45 0.60 -7.00 -4.63
C GLU A 45 0.90 -6.80 -3.15
N LYS A 46 -0.14 -6.70 -2.31
CA LYS A 46 0.03 -6.63 -0.86
C LYS A 46 0.66 -7.91 -0.30
N ALA A 47 0.21 -9.08 -0.77
CA ALA A 47 0.79 -10.36 -0.38
C ALA A 47 2.26 -10.49 -0.82
N ILE A 48 2.60 -10.08 -2.04
CA ILE A 48 4.00 -10.03 -2.52
C ILE A 48 4.85 -9.13 -1.62
N ALA A 49 4.37 -7.92 -1.32
CA ALA A 49 5.10 -6.98 -0.48
C ALA A 49 5.31 -7.51 0.95
N GLN A 50 4.32 -8.22 1.51
CA GLN A 50 4.42 -8.85 2.83
C GLN A 50 5.49 -9.96 2.85
N VAL A 51 5.48 -10.84 1.84
CA VAL A 51 6.50 -11.90 1.67
C VAL A 51 7.90 -11.31 1.54
N GLU A 52 8.08 -10.28 0.69
CA GLU A 52 9.38 -9.62 0.50
C GLU A 52 9.85 -8.90 1.78
N SER A 53 8.93 -8.28 2.52
CA SER A 53 9.22 -7.62 3.80
C SER A 53 9.68 -8.61 4.86
N LEU A 54 8.92 -9.70 5.06
CA LEU A 54 9.27 -10.77 6.01
C LEU A 54 10.61 -11.40 5.65
N ARG A 55 10.85 -11.64 4.37
CA ARG A 55 12.14 -12.15 3.89
C ARG A 55 13.28 -11.19 4.21
N THR A 56 13.10 -9.89 3.99
CA THR A 56 14.12 -8.88 4.29
C THR A 56 14.41 -8.85 5.79
N LYS A 57 13.37 -8.91 6.64
CA LYS A 57 13.50 -8.97 8.10
C LYS A 57 14.21 -10.24 8.59
N MET A 58 14.01 -11.37 7.91
CA MET A 58 14.77 -12.59 8.20
C MET A 58 16.27 -12.46 7.88
N HIS A 59 16.62 -11.77 6.80
CA HIS A 59 18.03 -11.57 6.41
C HIS A 59 18.72 -10.50 7.24
N SER A 60 17.97 -9.63 7.93
CA SER A 60 18.54 -8.59 8.79
C SER A 60 19.00 -9.10 10.16
N GLY A 61 19.07 -10.42 10.38
CA GLY A 61 19.75 -11.01 11.54
C GLY A 61 19.04 -10.82 12.88
N THR A 62 17.70 -10.76 12.89
CA THR A 62 16.93 -10.64 14.14
C THR A 62 16.87 -11.96 14.89
N ASP A 63 16.93 -11.92 16.23
CA ASP A 63 16.79 -13.10 17.12
C ASP A 63 15.41 -13.80 17.02
N GLN A 64 14.50 -13.23 16.23
CA GLN A 64 13.14 -13.74 15.99
C GLN A 64 13.03 -14.61 14.74
N TYR A 65 14.14 -15.15 14.23
CA TYR A 65 14.20 -15.94 12.99
C TYR A 65 13.10 -17.01 12.88
N ILE A 66 12.83 -17.75 13.96
CA ILE A 66 11.80 -18.82 13.96
C ILE A 66 10.39 -18.25 13.78
N SER A 67 10.06 -17.15 14.47
CA SER A 67 8.75 -16.48 14.30
C SER A 67 8.60 -15.95 12.90
N LEU A 68 9.61 -15.24 12.39
CA LEU A 68 9.61 -14.67 11.05
C LEU A 68 9.54 -15.74 9.96
N TYR A 69 10.16 -16.90 10.18
CA TYR A 69 10.05 -18.04 9.27
C TYR A 69 8.62 -18.60 9.22
N GLN A 70 7.97 -18.76 10.37
CA GLN A 70 6.57 -19.20 10.43
C GLN A 70 5.65 -18.19 9.76
N GLU A 71 5.81 -16.90 10.04
CA GLU A 71 5.07 -15.82 9.41
C GLU A 71 5.29 -15.79 7.88
N LEU A 72 6.53 -15.99 7.42
CA LEU A 72 6.85 -16.08 6.00
C LEU A 72 6.15 -17.27 5.35
N LYS A 73 6.16 -18.45 6.00
CA LYS A 73 5.48 -19.65 5.50
C LYS A 73 3.97 -19.46 5.38
N VAL A 74 3.34 -18.81 6.37
CA VAL A 74 1.92 -18.48 6.31
C VAL A 74 1.64 -17.52 5.16
N ALA A 75 2.43 -16.45 5.03
CA ALA A 75 2.27 -15.47 3.94
C ALA A 75 2.49 -16.09 2.54
N GLU A 76 3.44 -17.02 2.41
CA GLU A 76 3.67 -17.80 1.19
C GLU A 76 2.46 -18.68 0.83
N ASP A 77 1.89 -19.37 1.82
CA ASP A 77 0.72 -20.23 1.65
C ASP A 77 -0.55 -19.43 1.30
N GLU A 78 -0.76 -18.28 1.96
CA GLU A 78 -1.83 -17.33 1.64
C GLU A 78 -1.68 -16.78 0.22
N PHE A 79 -0.45 -16.43 -0.19
CA PHE A 79 -0.17 -16.00 -1.56
C PHE A 79 -0.52 -17.10 -2.57
N VAL A 80 -0.13 -18.35 -2.34
CA VAL A 80 -0.45 -19.46 -3.25
C VAL A 80 -1.96 -19.74 -3.30
N LYS A 81 -2.66 -19.71 -2.16
CA LYS A 81 -4.12 -19.84 -2.09
C LYS A 81 -4.81 -18.73 -2.87
N LEU A 82 -4.33 -17.50 -2.74
CA LEU A 82 -4.76 -16.35 -3.54
C LEU A 82 -4.50 -16.51 -5.03
N LEU A 83 -3.72 -17.48 -5.52
CA LEU A 83 -3.53 -17.73 -6.96
C LEU A 83 -4.34 -18.91 -7.49
N ILE A 84 -4.89 -19.74 -6.60
CA ILE A 84 -5.67 -20.94 -6.95
C ILE A 84 -7.16 -20.62 -7.05
N ASP A 85 -7.58 -19.44 -6.59
CA ASP A 85 -8.97 -19.02 -6.55
C ASP A 85 -9.60 -19.11 -7.96
N PRO A 86 -10.62 -19.98 -8.16
CA PRO A 86 -11.17 -20.25 -9.49
C PRO A 86 -11.80 -19.01 -10.13
N GLU A 87 -12.16 -18.00 -9.35
CA GLU A 87 -12.63 -16.70 -9.83
C GLU A 87 -11.58 -15.97 -10.70
N GLN A 88 -10.29 -16.28 -10.56
CA GLN A 88 -9.21 -15.66 -11.36
C GLN A 88 -9.08 -16.20 -12.77
N LYS A 89 -9.58 -17.40 -13.05
CA LYS A 89 -9.54 -17.97 -14.41
C LYS A 89 -10.31 -17.11 -15.42
N PHE A 90 -11.19 -16.23 -14.94
CA PHE A 90 -12.06 -15.38 -15.75
C PHE A 90 -11.67 -13.90 -15.70
N MET A 91 -10.58 -13.54 -15.01
CA MET A 91 -10.10 -12.17 -14.91
C MET A 91 -9.12 -11.85 -16.04
N ASP A 92 -9.35 -10.76 -16.77
CA ASP A 92 -8.49 -10.33 -17.88
C ASP A 92 -7.31 -9.52 -17.32
N LEU A 93 -6.36 -10.24 -16.73
CA LEU A 93 -5.23 -9.63 -16.02
C LEU A 93 -4.12 -9.20 -16.99
N PRO A 94 -3.52 -8.01 -16.80
CA PRO A 94 -2.40 -7.58 -17.62
C PRO A 94 -1.24 -8.58 -17.60
N THR A 95 -0.67 -8.89 -18.77
CA THR A 95 0.46 -9.83 -18.92
C THR A 95 1.65 -9.47 -18.01
N ALA A 96 1.92 -8.17 -17.82
CA ALA A 96 2.97 -7.70 -16.92
C ALA A 96 2.73 -8.11 -15.46
N PHE A 97 1.46 -8.12 -15.02
CA PHE A 97 1.08 -8.53 -13.69
C PHE A 97 1.17 -10.06 -13.53
N ILE A 98 0.66 -10.82 -14.50
CA ILE A 98 0.80 -12.29 -14.52
C ILE A 98 2.27 -12.69 -14.44
N SER A 99 3.13 -12.06 -15.26
CA SER A 99 4.58 -12.30 -15.25
C SER A 99 5.23 -11.95 -13.91
N LYS A 100 4.82 -10.86 -13.25
CA LYS A 100 5.29 -10.51 -11.89
C LYS A 100 4.91 -11.58 -10.87
N VAL A 101 3.65 -12.05 -10.90
CA VAL A 101 3.14 -13.11 -10.03
C VAL A 101 3.91 -14.42 -10.24
N ASP A 102 4.09 -14.83 -11.49
CA ASP A 102 4.82 -16.05 -11.84
C ASP A 102 6.29 -15.98 -11.42
N ASN A 103 6.93 -14.83 -11.60
CA ASN A 103 8.31 -14.63 -11.15
C ASN A 103 8.42 -14.71 -9.63
N THR A 104 7.48 -14.13 -8.88
CA THR A 104 7.44 -14.25 -7.43
C THR A 104 7.21 -15.70 -7.00
N LYS A 105 6.24 -16.38 -7.61
CA LYS A 105 5.97 -17.81 -7.37
C LYS A 105 7.19 -18.69 -7.65
N LYS A 106 7.88 -18.46 -8.77
CA LYS A 106 9.13 -19.17 -9.09
C LYS A 106 10.21 -18.90 -8.05
N LYS A 107 10.41 -17.66 -7.62
CA LYS A 107 11.38 -17.30 -6.57
C LYS A 107 11.06 -17.95 -5.21
N LEU A 108 9.79 -18.16 -4.91
CA LEU A 108 9.35 -18.88 -3.71
C LEU A 108 9.67 -20.38 -3.81
N LEU A 109 9.35 -21.02 -4.93
CA LEU A 109 9.56 -22.46 -5.13
C LEU A 109 11.02 -22.86 -5.30
N THR A 110 11.86 -21.97 -5.85
CA THR A 110 13.28 -22.27 -6.16
C THR A 110 14.24 -21.99 -5.02
N LYS A 111 13.93 -21.07 -4.10
CA LYS A 111 14.80 -20.80 -2.94
C LYS A 111 14.43 -21.75 -1.80
N LYS A 112 15.00 -22.95 -1.87
CA LYS A 112 15.24 -23.78 -0.67
C LYS A 112 16.12 -22.94 0.25
N PHE A 113 15.55 -22.48 1.35
CA PHE A 113 16.29 -21.90 2.47
C PHE A 113 16.98 -22.99 3.26
#